data_AF-A0A962XWH4-F1
#
_entry.id   AF-A0A962XWH4-F1
#
_cell.length_a   1.000
_cell.length_b   1.000
_cell.length_c   1.000
_cell.angle_alpha   90.00
_cell.angle_beta   90.00
_cell.angle_gamma   90.00
#
_symmetry.space_group_name_H-M   'P 1'
#
loop_
_entity.id
_entity.type
_entity.pdbx_description
1 polymer ?
#
loop_
_entity_poly.entity_id
_entity_poly.type
_entity_poly.pdbx_seq_one_letter_code
_entity_poly.pdbx_strand_id
1 'polypeptide(L)' 'MKILSFTIRHAMFEDLMCERRLARVFQVEDLGHERDHYQIIALVREQDLDAVVERASDRPVPVEWPKK' A
#
# COMPACT_ATOMS: atom_id res chain seq x y z
N MET A 1 -6.19 0.66 -13.23
CA MET A 1 -5.09 0.69 -12.22
C MET A 1 -5.11 2.03 -11.49
N LYS A 2 -4.84 2.06 -10.17
CA LYS A 2 -4.86 3.29 -9.35
C LYS A 2 -3.60 3.36 -8.49
N ILE A 3 -3.10 4.58 -8.24
CA ILE A 3 -2.02 4.80 -7.26
C ILE A 3 -2.69 5.17 -5.95
N LEU A 4 -2.41 4.41 -4.91
CA LEU A 4 -2.99 4.59 -3.58
C LEU A 4 -1.89 4.88 -2.57
N SER A 5 -2.18 5.80 -1.66
CA SER A 5 -1.45 6.02 -0.42
C SER A 5 -2.27 5.44 0.73
N PHE A 6 -1.65 4.61 1.56
CA PHE A 6 -2.30 4.00 2.73
C PHE A 6 -1.24 3.55 3.73
N THR A 7 -1.66 3.47 5.00
CA THR A 7 -0.86 2.86 6.06
C THR A 7 -1.16 1.37 6.13
N ILE A 8 -0.14 0.56 6.39
CA ILE A 8 -0.24 -0.88 6.49
C ILE A 8 0.76 -1.41 7.52
N ARG A 9 0.41 -2.52 8.19
CA ARG A 9 1.34 -3.22 9.09
C ARG A 9 2.38 -4.02 8.31
N HIS A 10 3.57 -4.23 8.88
CA HIS A 10 4.65 -5.02 8.27
C HIS A 10 4.17 -6.35 7.69
N ALA A 11 3.55 -7.18 8.53
CA ALA A 11 3.05 -8.50 8.11
C ALA A 11 2.06 -8.43 6.93
N MET A 12 1.14 -7.46 6.96
CA MET A 12 0.14 -7.29 5.91
C MET A 12 0.76 -6.77 4.61
N PHE A 13 1.81 -5.95 4.72
CA PHE A 13 2.56 -5.48 3.57
C PHE A 13 3.35 -6.62 2.91
N GLU A 14 3.99 -7.46 3.70
CA GLU A 14 4.65 -8.67 3.22
C GLU A 14 3.67 -9.60 2.49
N ASP A 15 2.49 -9.85 3.07
CA ASP A 15 1.45 -10.66 2.44
C ASP A 15 1.05 -10.11 1.06
N LEU A 16 0.75 -8.80 0.96
CA LEU A 16 0.38 -8.18 -0.31
C LEU A 16 1.49 -8.26 -1.37
N MET A 17 2.75 -8.21 -0.95
CA MET A 17 3.92 -8.36 -1.82
C MET A 17 4.08 -9.82 -2.28
N CYS A 18 3.96 -10.79 -1.38
CA CYS A 18 4.02 -12.21 -1.70
C CYS A 18 2.89 -12.65 -2.64
N GLU A 19 1.67 -12.16 -2.40
CA GLU A 19 0.51 -12.40 -3.25
C GLU A 19 0.54 -11.61 -4.57
N ARG A 20 1.54 -10.73 -4.78
CA ARG A 20 1.70 -9.87 -5.97
C ARG A 20 0.48 -8.98 -6.23
N ARG A 21 -0.19 -8.53 -5.17
CA ARG A 21 -1.36 -7.63 -5.21
C ARG A 21 -0.97 -6.19 -5.49
N LEU A 22 0.27 -5.82 -5.15
CA LEU A 22 0.86 -4.53 -5.48
C LEU A 22 1.57 -4.65 -6.83
N ALA A 23 1.10 -3.92 -7.84
CA ALA A 23 1.72 -3.94 -9.16
C ALA A 23 3.07 -3.21 -9.18
N ARG A 24 3.20 -2.16 -8.38
CA ARG A 24 4.44 -1.42 -8.19
C ARG A 24 4.40 -0.65 -6.88
N VAL A 25 5.48 -0.65 -6.11
CA VAL A 25 5.63 0.23 -4.94
C VAL A 25 6.50 1.42 -5.34
N PHE A 26 6.05 2.63 -5.02
CA PHE A 26 6.75 3.89 -5.33
C PHE A 26 7.49 4.44 -4.12
N GLN A 27 6.84 4.42 -2.95
CA GLN A 27 7.40 4.90 -1.71
C GLN A 27 6.96 3.98 -0.56
N VAL A 28 7.87 3.76 0.39
CA VAL A 28 7.62 3.13 1.67
C VAL A 28 8.27 4.03 2.71
N GLU A 29 7.48 4.49 3.66
CA GLU A 29 7.93 5.31 4.79
C GLU A 29 7.57 4.59 6.08
N ASP A 30 8.54 4.43 6.98
CA ASP A 30 8.33 3.83 8.29
C ASP A 30 7.73 4.88 9.24
N LEU A 31 6.52 4.64 9.74
CA LEU A 31 5.81 5.57 10.62
C LEU A 31 6.14 5.36 12.11
N GLY A 32 7.05 4.44 12.43
CA GLY A 32 7.49 4.20 13.80
C GLY A 32 7.75 2.72 14.08
N HIS A 33 9.01 2.41 14.35
CA HIS A 33 9.53 1.10 14.74
C HIS A 33 8.76 0.39 15.88
N GLU A 34 8.09 1.12 16.78
CA GLU A 34 7.34 0.52 17.91
C GLU A 34 5.97 -0.02 17.53
N ARG A 35 5.42 0.37 16.37
CA ARG A 35 4.08 -0.04 15.93
C ARG A 35 4.09 -0.94 14.70
N ASP A 36 5.23 -1.16 14.05
CA ASP A 36 5.35 -1.95 12.82
C ASP A 36 4.43 -1.46 11.68
N HIS A 37 4.26 -0.14 11.55
CA HIS A 37 3.42 0.48 10.50
C HIS A 37 4.27 1.19 9.45
N TYR A 38 3.90 1.00 8.20
CA TYR A 38 4.44 1.70 7.04
C TYR A 38 3.36 2.53 6.38
N GLN A 39 3.70 3.75 5.97
CA GLN A 39 2.97 4.46 4.94
C GLN A 39 3.52 4.05 3.59
N ILE A 40 2.67 3.51 2.72
CA ILE A 40 3.08 3.07 1.39
C ILE A 40 2.30 3.79 0.31
N ILE A 41 3.00 4.04 -0.80
CA ILE A 41 2.41 4.56 -2.03
C ILE A 41 2.67 3.55 -3.13
N ALA A 42 1.61 2.94 -3.65
CA ALA A 42 1.72 1.83 -4.58
C ALA A 42 0.69 1.91 -5.71
N LEU A 43 1.08 1.41 -6.88
CA LEU A 43 0.19 1.12 -7.99
C LEU A 43 -0.52 -0.21 -7.72
N VAL A 44 -1.85 -0.15 -7.67
CA VAL A 44 -2.74 -1.28 -7.41
C VAL A 44 -3.64 -1.52 -8.63
N ARG A 45 -3.82 -2.78 -9.00
CA ARG A 45 -4.76 -3.17 -10.06
C ARG A 45 -6.18 -3.14 -9.49
N GLU A 46 -7.17 -2.88 -10.35
CA GLU A 46 -8.56 -2.77 -9.88
C GLU A 46 -9.07 -4.06 -9.24
N GLN A 47 -8.64 -5.21 -9.75
CA GLN A 47 -8.96 -6.53 -9.19
C GLN A 47 -8.37 -6.80 -7.80
N ASP A 48 -7.35 -6.03 -7.38
CA ASP A 48 -6.64 -6.22 -6.11
C ASP A 48 -6.98 -5.11 -5.10
N LEU A 49 -7.91 -4.21 -5.45
CA LEU A 49 -8.31 -3.08 -4.59
C LEU A 49 -8.93 -3.55 -3.28
N ASP A 50 -9.86 -4.51 -3.32
CA ASP A 50 -10.48 -5.06 -2.12
C ASP A 50 -9.43 -5.62 -1.16
N ALA A 51 -8.50 -6.43 -1.68
CA ALA A 51 -7.43 -7.03 -0.87
C ALA A 51 -6.55 -5.98 -0.16
N VAL A 52 -6.29 -4.85 -0.82
CA VAL A 52 -5.56 -3.71 -0.25
C VAL A 52 -6.40 -3.00 0.80
N VAL A 53 -7.67 -2.73 0.53
CA VAL A 53 -8.58 -2.06 1.47
C VAL A 53 -8.78 -2.88 2.75
N GLU A 54 -8.90 -4.21 2.63
CA GLU A 54 -9.08 -5.11 3.77
C GLU A 54 -7.85 -5.18 4.70
N ARG A 55 -6.65 -4.96 4.16
CA ARG A 55 -5.38 -5.08 4.88
C ARG A 55 -4.79 -3.74 5.33
N ALA A 56 -5.25 -2.64 4.76
CA ALA A 56 -4.82 -1.30 5.13
C ALA A 56 -5.31 -0.94 6.54
N SER A 57 -4.48 -0.24 7.30
CA SER A 57 -4.82 0.29 8.63
C SER A 57 -5.71 1.54 8.54
N ASP A 58 -5.69 2.25 7.40
CA ASP A 58 -6.56 3.38 7.10
C ASP A 58 -7.21 3.23 5.72
N ARG A 59 -8.15 4.13 5.43
CA ARG A 59 -8.83 4.14 4.14
C ARG A 59 -7.87 4.60 3.04
N PRO A 60 -7.55 3.75 2.05
CA PRO A 60 -6.62 4.13 1.00
C PRO A 60 -7.08 5.35 0.21
N VAL A 61 -6.16 6.30 0.05
CA VAL A 61 -6.42 7.56 -0.65
C VAL A 61 -5.78 7.51 -2.03
N PRO A 62 -6.53 7.78 -3.12
CA PRO A 62 -5.91 7.93 -4.43
C PRO A 62 -4.99 9.14 -4.46
N VAL A 63 -3.77 8.95 -4.94
CA VAL A 63 -2.78 10.03 -5.05
C VAL A 63 -2.35 10.22 -6.49
N GLU A 64 -2.21 11.49 -6.90
CA GLU A 64 -1.57 11.85 -8.16
C GLU A 64 -0.06 11.80 -7.98
N TRP A 65 0.55 10.67 -8.33
CA TRP A 65 2.01 10.57 -8.35
C TRP A 65 2.56 11.30 -9.57
N PRO A 66 3.54 12.21 -9.43
CA PRO A 66 4.06 12.95 -10.57
C PRO A 66 4.63 11.97 -11.61
N LYS A 67 4.06 12.01 -12.82
CA LYS A 67 4.68 11.41 -14.00
C LYS A 67 5.93 12.24 -14.29
N LYS A 68 7.08 11.78 -13.80
CA LYS A 68 8.38 12.27 -14.28
C LYS A 68 8.53 11.98 -15.76
#